data_AF-A0A2J8AJ96-F1
#
_entry.id   AF-A0A2J8AJ96-F1
#
_cell.length_a   1.000
_cell.length_b   1.000
_cell.length_c   1.000
_cell.angle_alpha   90.00
_cell.angle_beta   90.00
_cell.angle_gamma   90.00
#
_symmetry.space_group_name_H-M   'P 1'
#
loop_
_entity.id
_entity.type
_entity.pdbx_description
1 polymer ?
#
loop_
_entity_poly.entity_id
_entity_poly.type
_entity_poly.pdbx_seq_one_letter_code
_entity_poly.pdbx_strand_id
1 'polypeptide(L)'
;MDSATIYVPSNGYAYIDSSTLHSRIVGTVPAGFSVDHINWQKADNRRDNLRIATMSEQNSNRAERVDKKPPPPELISLGIHRLPRRLRWDSGECKFVVDLPNTQISGTKSTQVSMVNRFRDCLLKLIAMLEEEEGSHGDVIDTRITLADEYNQLVQAAHLAAPDVFPDGPYADIETMCGELMYCRSCLGKLPALLHGERLHGFLNVASGILELPQINCIAIVKLTNDGQRRIILFDDVFRDTVIRLPACDISGSSPVMVATKALKDQFPQMVSETDVAAKKKFQLKDLVWMNWLGRIKPDDHTLVPLNYQQYDLRGENLVALPGASKEHKSPEGIPSVPESVNIGMRFWPRGMSLATTAGRSKTSPWVLYVRGPDRRNSFSCSPATVADVFRDKVLPLLAKLIPEFEESNALYQRLLATWVSAIEMKGSELSIST
;
A
#
# COMPACT_ATOMS: atom_id res chain seq x y z
N MET A 1 52.76 -27.99 -37.18
CA MET A 1 51.96 -27.59 -36.02
C MET A 1 50.89 -28.64 -35.87
N ASP A 2 50.88 -29.35 -34.74
CA ASP A 2 49.85 -30.37 -34.48
C ASP A 2 48.47 -29.69 -34.46
N SER A 3 47.50 -30.23 -35.20
CA SER A 3 46.16 -29.65 -35.26
C SER A 3 45.46 -29.92 -33.92
N ALA A 4 45.37 -28.89 -33.08
CA ALA A 4 44.57 -28.98 -31.87
C ALA A 4 43.08 -28.98 -32.23
N THR A 5 42.34 -30.00 -31.79
CA THR A 5 40.89 -30.10 -32.01
C THR A 5 40.14 -29.29 -30.95
N ILE A 6 39.35 -28.32 -31.39
CA ILE A 6 38.41 -27.58 -30.54
C ILE A 6 37.09 -28.36 -30.49
N TYR A 7 36.53 -28.55 -29.29
CA TYR A 7 35.19 -29.12 -29.14
C TYR A 7 34.34 -28.31 -28.14
N VAL A 8 33.01 -28.38 -28.29
CA VAL A 8 32.04 -27.69 -27.45
C VAL A 8 31.06 -28.74 -26.88
N PRO A 9 31.12 -29.07 -25.58
CA PRO A 9 30.17 -29.97 -24.94
C PRO A 9 28.86 -29.24 -24.60
N SER A 10 27.88 -29.97 -24.07
CA SER A 10 26.52 -29.46 -23.76
C SER A 10 26.47 -28.31 -22.75
N ASN A 11 27.57 -28.01 -22.04
CA ASN A 11 27.65 -26.89 -21.10
C ASN A 11 27.90 -25.52 -21.78
N GLY A 12 28.17 -25.53 -23.10
CA GLY A 12 28.35 -24.36 -23.96
C GLY A 12 29.75 -23.75 -23.98
N TYR A 13 30.73 -24.32 -23.29
CA TYR A 13 32.11 -23.82 -23.28
C TYR A 13 32.96 -24.49 -24.36
N ALA A 14 33.85 -23.75 -25.03
CA ALA A 14 34.84 -24.35 -25.92
C ALA A 14 36.05 -24.89 -25.12
N TYR A 15 36.59 -26.04 -25.54
CA TYR A 15 37.75 -26.70 -24.90
C TYR A 15 38.85 -27.04 -25.91
N ILE A 16 40.10 -27.01 -25.45
CA ILE A 16 41.31 -27.50 -26.12
C ILE A 16 42.14 -28.33 -25.12
N ASP A 17 42.48 -29.57 -25.49
CA ASP A 17 43.29 -30.54 -24.70
C ASP A 17 42.91 -30.58 -23.20
N SER A 18 41.62 -30.58 -22.89
CA SER A 18 41.03 -30.60 -21.53
C SER A 18 41.03 -29.27 -20.75
N SER A 19 41.55 -28.19 -21.32
CA SER A 19 41.43 -26.83 -20.76
C SER A 19 40.33 -26.04 -21.46
N THR A 20 39.65 -25.15 -20.75
CA THR A 20 38.69 -24.24 -21.40
C THR A 20 39.44 -23.25 -22.30
N LEU A 21 38.89 -22.98 -23.48
CA LEU A 21 39.52 -22.09 -24.47
C LEU A 21 39.78 -20.70 -23.89
N HIS A 22 38.82 -20.14 -23.15
CA HIS A 22 38.98 -18.85 -22.48
C HIS A 22 40.13 -18.81 -21.47
N SER A 23 40.43 -19.92 -20.78
CA SER A 23 41.54 -19.95 -19.82
C SER A 23 42.88 -19.87 -20.53
N ARG A 24 43.02 -20.52 -21.70
CA ARG A 24 44.22 -20.41 -22.54
C ARG A 24 44.41 -19.01 -23.13
N ILE A 25 43.32 -18.35 -23.52
CA ILE A 25 43.38 -17.00 -24.14
C ILE A 25 43.77 -15.93 -23.13
N VAL A 26 43.21 -16.00 -21.91
CA VAL A 26 43.54 -15.05 -20.83
C VAL A 26 44.92 -15.33 -20.22
N GLY A 27 45.32 -16.60 -20.15
CA GLY A 27 46.59 -17.02 -19.57
C GLY A 27 46.49 -17.28 -18.07
N THR A 28 47.46 -16.81 -17.29
CA THR A 28 47.52 -17.07 -15.84
C THR A 28 46.42 -16.32 -15.09
N VAL A 29 45.50 -17.08 -14.48
CA VAL A 29 44.43 -16.54 -13.61
C VAL A 29 44.90 -16.59 -12.16
N PRO A 30 44.85 -15.47 -11.40
CA PRO A 30 45.20 -15.47 -9.98
C PRO A 30 44.33 -16.43 -9.14
N ALA A 31 44.90 -16.98 -8.07
CA ALA A 31 44.16 -17.86 -7.17
C ALA A 31 42.95 -17.13 -6.54
N GLY A 32 41.79 -17.79 -6.54
CA GLY A 32 40.53 -17.21 -6.05
C GLY A 32 39.71 -16.45 -7.11
N PHE A 33 40.23 -16.34 -8.34
CA PHE A 33 39.53 -15.75 -9.47
C PHE A 33 39.24 -16.80 -10.56
N SER A 34 38.35 -16.45 -11.47
CA SER A 34 37.97 -17.26 -12.62
C SER A 34 37.73 -16.36 -13.84
N VAL A 35 37.83 -16.92 -15.04
CA VAL A 35 37.50 -16.19 -16.27
C VAL A 35 35.98 -16.16 -16.45
N ASP A 36 35.44 -14.97 -16.65
CA ASP A 36 34.02 -14.70 -16.92
C ASP A 36 33.87 -14.05 -18.31
N HIS A 37 32.73 -14.29 -18.96
CA HIS A 37 32.45 -13.69 -20.26
C HIS A 37 31.72 -12.37 -20.03
N ILE A 38 32.23 -11.28 -20.58
CA ILE A 38 31.67 -9.94 -20.42
C ILE A 38 30.25 -9.90 -20.99
N ASN A 39 30.00 -10.53 -22.15
CA ASN A 39 28.68 -10.64 -22.80
C ASN A 39 27.87 -11.90 -22.43
N TRP A 40 28.29 -12.66 -21.42
CA TRP A 40 27.67 -13.92 -20.96
C TRP A 40 27.51 -15.03 -22.02
N GLN A 41 28.08 -14.88 -23.21
CA GLN A 41 28.10 -15.91 -24.25
C GLN A 41 29.32 -16.79 -24.08
N LYS A 42 29.12 -18.00 -23.56
CA LYS A 42 30.19 -18.98 -23.27
C LYS A 42 30.98 -19.43 -24.52
N ALA A 43 30.40 -19.25 -25.70
CA ALA A 43 31.02 -19.58 -26.97
C ALA A 43 31.91 -18.43 -27.52
N ASP A 44 31.71 -17.20 -27.06
CA ASP A 44 32.47 -16.03 -27.53
C ASP A 44 33.78 -15.88 -26.75
N ASN A 45 34.85 -16.49 -27.27
CA ASN A 45 36.15 -16.56 -26.62
C ASN A 45 37.11 -15.44 -27.08
N ARG A 46 36.62 -14.36 -27.71
CA ARG A 46 37.47 -13.21 -28.07
C ARG A 46 38.08 -12.59 -26.81
N ARG A 47 39.35 -12.17 -26.87
CA ARG A 47 40.11 -11.75 -25.68
C ARG A 47 39.52 -10.53 -24.98
N ASP A 48 38.94 -9.61 -25.74
CA ASP A 48 38.19 -8.42 -25.30
C ASP A 48 36.87 -8.76 -24.59
N ASN A 49 36.27 -9.92 -24.87
CA ASN A 49 35.07 -10.42 -24.20
C ASN A 49 35.36 -11.22 -22.91
N LEU A 50 36.63 -11.41 -22.54
CA LEU A 50 37.01 -12.19 -21.37
C LEU A 50 37.52 -11.27 -20.26
N ARG A 51 37.07 -11.52 -19.02
CA ARG A 51 37.58 -10.83 -17.82
C ARG A 51 37.94 -11.81 -16.71
N ILE A 52 38.86 -11.41 -15.85
CA ILE A 52 39.13 -12.10 -14.59
C ILE A 52 38.15 -11.54 -13.55
N ALA A 53 37.36 -12.41 -12.94
CA ALA A 53 36.31 -12.06 -11.99
C ALA A 53 36.41 -12.93 -10.72
N THR A 54 35.96 -12.38 -9.61
CA THR A 54 35.78 -13.10 -8.34
C THR A 54 34.55 -14.02 -8.41
N MET A 55 34.51 -15.01 -7.51
CA MET A 55 33.33 -15.87 -7.34
C MET A 55 32.07 -15.05 -6.99
N SER A 56 32.20 -13.93 -6.29
CA SER A 56 31.08 -13.04 -5.96
C SER A 56 30.50 -12.36 -7.21
N GLU A 57 31.36 -11.85 -8.09
CA GLU A 57 30.96 -11.26 -9.37
C GLU A 57 30.32 -12.31 -10.30
N GLN A 58 30.85 -13.53 -10.32
CA GLN A 58 30.25 -14.64 -11.09
C GLN A 58 28.92 -15.13 -10.50
N ASN A 59 28.81 -15.25 -9.19
CA ASN A 59 27.57 -15.67 -8.53
C ASN A 59 26.48 -14.62 -8.68
N SER A 60 26.86 -13.34 -8.68
CA SER A 60 25.94 -12.26 -9.05
C SER A 60 25.38 -12.47 -10.47
N ASN A 61 26.18 -12.99 -11.40
CA ASN A 61 25.73 -13.33 -12.75
C ASN A 61 24.97 -14.68 -12.84
N ARG A 62 25.23 -15.65 -11.94
CA ARG A 62 24.71 -17.02 -11.99
C ARG A 62 23.51 -17.34 -11.09
N ALA A 63 23.25 -16.57 -10.03
CA ALA A 63 22.20 -16.89 -9.06
C ALA A 63 20.88 -17.17 -9.77
N GLU A 64 20.27 -18.31 -9.46
CA GLU A 64 19.04 -18.76 -10.10
C GLU A 64 17.94 -17.74 -9.84
N ARG A 65 17.71 -16.96 -10.89
CA ARG A 65 16.89 -15.78 -10.99
C ARG A 65 15.47 -16.01 -10.45
N VAL A 66 15.04 -15.26 -9.43
CA VAL A 66 13.64 -15.24 -8.96
C VAL A 66 12.70 -14.75 -10.08
N ASP A 67 13.24 -13.97 -11.03
CA ASP A 67 12.70 -13.56 -12.32
C ASP A 67 12.53 -14.70 -13.35
N LYS A 68 12.87 -15.96 -13.03
CA LYS A 68 12.41 -17.11 -13.82
C LYS A 68 10.89 -17.31 -13.74
N LYS A 69 10.21 -16.69 -12.77
CA LYS A 69 8.75 -16.63 -12.80
C LYS A 69 8.34 -15.74 -13.98
N PRO A 70 7.50 -16.23 -14.91
CA PRO A 70 7.04 -15.40 -16.00
C PRO A 70 6.38 -14.13 -15.45
N PRO A 71 6.56 -12.96 -16.10
CA PRO A 71 5.81 -11.77 -15.76
C PRO A 71 4.31 -12.05 -15.78
N PRO A 72 3.50 -11.25 -15.08
CA PRO A 72 2.06 -11.30 -15.25
C PRO A 72 1.64 -11.25 -16.74
N PRO A 73 0.59 -11.97 -17.17
CA PRO A 73 0.19 -12.09 -18.57
C PRO A 73 0.02 -10.75 -19.30
N GLU A 74 -0.45 -9.72 -18.62
CA GLU A 74 -0.68 -8.41 -19.22
C GLU A 74 0.62 -7.60 -19.44
N LEU A 75 1.76 -8.02 -18.87
CA LEU A 75 3.08 -7.54 -19.29
C LEU A 75 3.62 -8.35 -20.47
N ILE A 76 3.35 -9.66 -20.49
CA ILE A 76 3.72 -10.53 -21.61
C ILE A 76 3.05 -10.06 -22.90
N SER A 77 1.77 -9.65 -22.84
CA SER A 77 1.05 -9.08 -24.00
C SER A 77 1.61 -7.75 -24.49
N LEU A 78 2.38 -7.04 -23.67
CA LEU A 78 3.12 -5.82 -24.03
C LEU A 78 4.55 -6.11 -24.52
N GLY A 79 4.90 -7.37 -24.74
CA GLY A 79 6.25 -7.78 -25.16
C GLY A 79 7.30 -7.71 -24.04
N ILE A 80 6.86 -7.70 -22.77
CA ILE A 80 7.73 -7.79 -21.60
C ILE A 80 7.71 -9.23 -21.12
N HIS A 81 8.62 -10.03 -21.66
CA HIS A 81 8.73 -11.46 -21.36
C HIS A 81 9.56 -11.77 -20.11
N ARG A 82 10.29 -10.78 -19.58
CA ARG A 82 11.11 -10.87 -18.36
C ARG A 82 11.01 -9.58 -17.56
N LEU A 83 11.02 -9.68 -16.23
CA LEU A 83 11.10 -8.50 -15.36
C LEU A 83 12.55 -8.02 -15.26
N PRO A 84 12.79 -6.72 -14.97
CA PRO A 84 14.13 -6.24 -14.60
C PRO A 84 14.71 -7.09 -13.45
N ARG A 85 16.03 -7.30 -13.46
CA ARG A 85 16.76 -8.15 -12.50
C ARG A 85 16.45 -7.83 -11.04
N ARG A 86 16.33 -6.56 -10.68
CA ARG A 86 16.05 -6.16 -9.29
C ARG A 86 14.55 -6.18 -8.95
N LEU A 87 13.68 -6.50 -9.90
CA LEU A 87 12.24 -6.38 -9.79
C LEU A 87 11.58 -7.75 -9.89
N ARG A 88 10.75 -8.10 -8.89
CA ARG A 88 9.97 -9.34 -8.87
C ARG A 88 8.48 -9.09 -8.69
N TRP A 89 7.68 -10.04 -9.17
CA TRP A 89 6.25 -10.09 -8.89
C TRP A 89 5.97 -10.94 -7.64
N ASP A 90 5.30 -10.34 -6.65
CA ASP A 90 4.79 -11.03 -5.48
C ASP A 90 3.31 -11.38 -5.71
N SER A 91 3.04 -12.63 -6.07
CA SER A 91 1.69 -13.11 -6.34
C SER A 91 0.81 -13.15 -5.08
N GLY A 92 1.39 -13.33 -3.90
CA GLY A 92 0.64 -13.37 -2.64
C GLY A 92 0.11 -11.99 -2.24
N GLU A 93 0.89 -10.95 -2.51
CA GLU A 93 0.50 -9.56 -2.24
C GLU A 93 0.00 -8.80 -3.48
N CYS A 94 -0.03 -9.44 -4.65
CA CYS A 94 -0.37 -8.86 -5.95
C CYS A 94 0.35 -7.52 -6.20
N LYS A 95 1.67 -7.48 -5.97
CA LYS A 95 2.48 -6.26 -6.12
C LYS A 95 3.86 -6.55 -6.70
N PHE A 96 4.49 -5.52 -7.24
CA PHE A 96 5.91 -5.57 -7.61
C PHE A 96 6.79 -5.21 -6.41
N VAL A 97 7.94 -5.85 -6.30
CA VAL A 97 8.96 -5.58 -5.28
C VAL A 97 10.28 -5.37 -5.98
N VAL A 98 10.98 -4.30 -5.61
CA VAL A 98 12.36 -4.05 -5.97
C VAL A 98 13.23 -4.52 -4.80
N ASP A 99 14.01 -5.58 -5.03
CA ASP A 99 14.94 -6.14 -4.06
C ASP A 99 16.29 -5.43 -4.16
N LEU A 100 16.76 -4.89 -3.02
CA LEU A 100 18.04 -4.19 -2.90
C LEU A 100 18.86 -4.82 -1.78
N PRO A 101 20.20 -4.64 -1.75
CA PRO A 101 21.07 -5.32 -0.80
C PRO A 101 20.68 -5.13 0.68
N ASN A 102 20.04 -4.00 1.04
CA ASN A 102 19.70 -3.66 2.42
C ASN A 102 18.27 -3.13 2.60
N THR A 103 17.47 -3.07 1.53
CA THR A 103 16.11 -2.50 1.59
C THR A 103 15.22 -3.11 0.52
N GLN A 104 13.91 -2.95 0.68
CA GLN A 104 12.92 -3.34 -0.32
C GLN A 104 12.02 -2.17 -0.61
N ILE A 105 11.85 -1.87 -1.90
CA ILE A 105 10.86 -0.89 -2.34
C ILE A 105 9.72 -1.70 -2.94
N SER A 106 8.52 -1.53 -2.40
CA SER A 106 7.34 -2.20 -2.96
C SER A 106 6.44 -1.22 -3.69
N GLY A 107 5.82 -1.71 -4.76
CA GLY A 107 4.76 -1.03 -5.49
C GLY A 107 3.47 -1.02 -4.69
N THR A 108 2.50 -0.26 -5.18
CA THR A 108 1.16 -0.21 -4.55
C THR A 108 0.49 -1.58 -4.55
N LYS A 109 -0.24 -1.90 -3.47
CA LYS A 109 -1.12 -3.08 -3.34
C LYS A 109 -2.53 -2.83 -3.88
N SER A 110 -2.83 -1.60 -4.32
CA SER A 110 -4.21 -1.20 -4.64
C SER A 110 -4.74 -1.91 -5.88
N THR A 111 -5.86 -2.61 -5.72
CA THR A 111 -6.57 -3.28 -6.82
C THR A 111 -7.11 -2.30 -7.87
N GLN A 112 -7.32 -1.04 -7.49
CA GLN A 112 -7.78 0.02 -8.39
C GLN A 112 -6.71 0.51 -9.37
N VAL A 113 -5.43 0.20 -9.11
CA VAL A 113 -4.36 0.47 -10.07
C VAL A 113 -4.17 -0.76 -10.94
N SER A 114 -4.24 -0.56 -12.25
CA SER A 114 -3.98 -1.61 -13.24
C SER A 114 -2.60 -2.22 -13.00
N MET A 115 -2.44 -3.51 -13.28
CA MET A 115 -1.16 -4.19 -13.07
C MET A 115 -0.02 -3.53 -13.86
N VAL A 116 -0.31 -3.04 -15.07
CA VAL A 116 0.60 -2.23 -15.90
C VAL A 116 1.07 -0.96 -15.17
N ASN A 117 0.16 -0.23 -14.51
CA ASN A 117 0.52 0.99 -13.78
C ASN A 117 1.25 0.68 -12.46
N ARG A 118 0.98 -0.46 -11.80
CA ARG A 118 1.79 -0.92 -10.66
C ARG A 118 3.22 -1.25 -11.09
N PHE A 119 3.37 -1.90 -12.24
CA PHE A 119 4.67 -2.19 -12.83
C PHE A 119 5.40 -0.88 -13.15
N ARG A 120 4.72 0.07 -13.83
CA ARG A 120 5.25 1.40 -14.14
C ARG A 120 5.77 2.14 -12.91
N ASP A 121 5.01 2.17 -11.82
CA ASP A 121 5.41 2.83 -10.56
C ASP A 121 6.70 2.23 -9.97
N CYS A 122 6.76 0.89 -9.87
CA CYS A 122 7.97 0.22 -9.42
C CYS A 122 9.17 0.43 -10.36
N LEU A 123 8.91 0.43 -11.67
CA LEU A 123 9.93 0.60 -12.69
C LEU A 123 10.55 2.00 -12.64
N LEU A 124 9.73 3.04 -12.50
CA LEU A 124 10.20 4.42 -12.35
C LEU A 124 11.06 4.60 -11.10
N LYS A 125 10.68 3.96 -9.98
CA LYS A 125 11.48 3.96 -8.75
C LYS A 125 12.83 3.27 -8.95
N LEU A 126 12.83 2.12 -9.64
CA LEU A 126 14.07 1.40 -9.96
C LEU A 126 14.97 2.22 -10.90
N ILE A 127 14.41 2.87 -11.92
CA ILE A 127 15.14 3.76 -12.84
C ILE A 127 15.83 4.88 -12.07
N ALA A 128 15.08 5.62 -11.24
CA ALA A 128 15.63 6.73 -10.46
C ALA A 128 16.81 6.28 -9.58
N MET A 129 16.71 5.09 -8.97
CA MET A 129 17.80 4.52 -8.18
C MET A 129 19.02 4.13 -9.01
N LEU A 130 18.80 3.49 -10.17
CA LEU A 130 19.90 3.08 -11.04
C LEU A 130 20.62 4.30 -11.64
N GLU A 131 19.89 5.38 -11.92
CA GLU A 131 20.46 6.66 -12.34
C GLU A 131 21.37 7.29 -11.27
N GLU A 132 21.02 7.14 -9.99
CA GLU A 132 21.88 7.54 -8.87
C GLU A 132 23.14 6.66 -8.74
N GLU A 133 23.05 5.36 -9.07
CA GLU A 133 24.17 4.40 -9.01
C GLU A 133 25.13 4.49 -10.21
N GLU A 134 24.61 4.74 -11.42
CA GLU A 134 25.38 4.67 -12.68
C GLU A 134 26.40 5.78 -12.88
N GLY A 135 26.48 6.77 -11.98
CA GLY A 135 27.51 7.81 -11.97
C GLY A 135 28.97 7.32 -11.91
N SER A 136 29.24 6.00 -11.97
CA SER A 136 30.58 5.41 -11.90
C SER A 136 30.91 4.29 -12.91
N HIS A 137 29.98 3.81 -13.75
CA HIS A 137 30.17 2.54 -14.51
C HIS A 137 29.79 2.56 -16.02
N GLY A 138 29.57 3.73 -16.62
CA GLY A 138 29.16 3.85 -18.03
C GLY A 138 29.99 3.05 -19.04
N ASP A 139 31.33 3.11 -18.93
CA ASP A 139 32.25 2.50 -19.91
C ASP A 139 32.11 0.97 -20.06
N VAL A 140 31.70 0.27 -18.99
CA VAL A 140 31.58 -1.20 -19.00
C VAL A 140 30.31 -1.66 -19.73
N ILE A 141 29.26 -0.84 -19.72
CA ILE A 141 27.97 -1.17 -20.34
C ILE A 141 28.10 -1.04 -21.87
N ASP A 142 28.68 0.06 -22.35
CA ASP A 142 28.89 0.30 -23.78
C ASP A 142 29.75 -0.79 -24.42
N THR A 143 30.75 -1.28 -23.69
CA THR A 143 31.61 -2.40 -24.14
C THR A 143 30.81 -3.70 -24.29
N ARG A 144 29.87 -4.01 -23.38
CA ARG A 144 29.04 -5.22 -23.46
C ARG A 144 28.09 -5.22 -24.64
N ILE A 145 27.43 -4.09 -24.87
CA ILE A 145 26.50 -3.92 -25.99
C ILE A 145 27.25 -4.12 -27.31
N THR A 146 28.38 -3.42 -27.46
CA THR A 146 29.22 -3.49 -28.67
C THR A 146 29.63 -4.94 -28.95
N LEU A 147 30.14 -5.66 -27.95
CA LEU A 147 30.55 -7.05 -28.13
C LEU A 147 29.38 -8.00 -28.43
N ALA A 148 28.20 -7.75 -27.87
CA ALA A 148 26.99 -8.53 -28.16
C ALA A 148 26.48 -8.31 -29.59
N ASP A 149 26.49 -7.07 -30.07
CA ASP A 149 26.14 -6.72 -31.45
C ASP A 149 27.10 -7.38 -32.44
N GLU A 150 28.40 -7.27 -32.20
CA GLU A 150 29.42 -7.93 -33.03
C GLU A 150 29.26 -9.45 -33.05
N TYR A 151 28.99 -10.06 -31.89
CA TYR A 151 28.71 -11.50 -31.82
C TYR A 151 27.49 -11.88 -32.66
N ASN A 152 26.39 -11.12 -32.56
CA ASN A 152 25.17 -11.37 -33.31
C ASN A 152 25.39 -11.24 -34.82
N GLN A 153 26.12 -10.22 -35.26
CA GLN A 153 26.49 -10.03 -36.66
C GLN A 153 27.34 -11.20 -37.18
N LEU A 154 28.29 -11.70 -36.38
CA LEU A 154 29.13 -12.84 -36.74
C LEU A 154 28.32 -14.14 -36.83
N VAL A 155 27.41 -14.39 -35.88
CA VAL A 155 26.51 -15.56 -35.91
C VAL A 155 25.64 -15.52 -37.17
N GLN A 156 25.06 -14.37 -37.49
CA GLN A 156 24.25 -14.18 -38.69
C GLN A 156 25.05 -14.37 -39.97
N ALA A 157 26.25 -13.78 -40.05
CA ALA A 157 27.13 -13.93 -41.20
C ALA A 157 27.57 -15.39 -41.41
N ALA A 158 27.89 -16.10 -40.32
CA ALA A 158 28.24 -17.52 -40.36
C ALA A 158 27.07 -18.38 -40.84
N HIS A 159 25.85 -18.11 -40.35
CA HIS A 159 24.64 -18.78 -40.80
C HIS A 159 24.39 -18.58 -42.30
N LEU A 160 24.51 -17.33 -42.79
CA LEU A 160 24.35 -17.03 -44.21
C LEU A 160 25.42 -17.68 -45.09
N ALA A 161 26.64 -17.85 -44.59
CA ALA A 161 27.74 -18.47 -45.33
C ALA A 161 27.64 -20.01 -45.39
N ALA A 162 27.20 -20.65 -44.31
CA ALA A 162 27.11 -22.11 -44.22
C ALA A 162 25.98 -22.55 -43.25
N PRO A 163 24.71 -22.52 -43.70
CA PRO A 163 23.55 -22.74 -42.82
C PRO A 163 23.47 -24.16 -42.26
N ASP A 164 24.01 -25.16 -42.97
CA ASP A 164 24.04 -26.56 -42.51
C ASP A 164 25.05 -26.78 -41.37
N VAL A 165 26.04 -25.88 -41.26
CA VAL A 165 27.11 -25.96 -40.25
C VAL A 165 26.80 -25.03 -39.08
N PHE A 166 26.30 -23.83 -39.38
CA PHE A 166 25.94 -22.82 -38.40
C PHE A 166 24.42 -22.57 -38.46
N PRO A 167 23.64 -23.20 -37.57
CA PRO A 167 22.22 -22.92 -37.49
C PRO A 167 21.97 -21.45 -37.09
N ASP A 168 20.77 -20.96 -37.36
CA ASP A 168 20.38 -19.60 -36.98
C ASP A 168 20.38 -19.47 -35.44
N GLY A 169 21.30 -18.66 -34.91
CA GLY A 169 21.52 -18.47 -33.47
C GLY A 169 22.48 -19.48 -32.81
N PRO A 170 22.63 -19.41 -31.47
CA PRO A 170 21.97 -18.49 -30.55
C PRO A 170 22.50 -17.06 -30.67
N TYR A 171 21.61 -16.07 -30.57
CA TYR A 171 21.97 -14.66 -30.49
C TYR A 171 22.17 -14.23 -29.04
N ALA A 172 23.10 -13.32 -28.82
CA ALA A 172 23.19 -12.54 -27.60
C ALA A 172 21.94 -11.67 -27.44
N ASP A 173 21.32 -11.77 -26.26
CA ASP A 173 20.16 -10.99 -25.86
C ASP A 173 20.63 -9.58 -25.48
N ILE A 174 20.74 -8.69 -26.49
CA ILE A 174 21.25 -7.32 -26.33
C ILE A 174 20.44 -6.57 -25.27
N GLU A 175 19.12 -6.80 -25.16
CA GLU A 175 18.27 -6.19 -24.12
C GLU A 175 18.80 -6.49 -22.70
N THR A 176 19.38 -7.68 -22.47
CA THR A 176 20.01 -8.04 -21.19
C THR A 176 21.44 -7.50 -21.02
N MET A 177 22.08 -7.08 -22.11
CA MET A 177 23.46 -6.57 -22.14
C MET A 177 23.55 -5.05 -21.97
N CYS A 178 22.50 -4.30 -22.31
CA CYS A 178 22.45 -2.84 -22.22
C CYS A 178 22.51 -2.27 -20.80
N GLY A 179 22.74 -3.12 -19.78
CA GLY A 179 22.62 -2.74 -18.40
C GLY A 179 21.17 -2.71 -17.94
N GLU A 180 21.00 -2.83 -16.62
CA GLU A 180 19.68 -2.88 -16.00
C GLU A 180 18.88 -1.59 -16.28
N LEU A 181 19.53 -0.43 -16.31
CA LEU A 181 18.85 0.86 -16.52
C LEU A 181 18.22 0.96 -17.91
N MET A 182 18.98 0.63 -18.96
CA MET A 182 18.45 0.67 -20.33
C MET A 182 17.35 -0.36 -20.54
N TYR A 183 17.48 -1.56 -19.94
CA TYR A 183 16.40 -2.54 -19.95
C TYR A 183 15.14 -1.99 -19.26
N CYS A 184 15.29 -1.35 -18.10
CA CYS A 184 14.16 -0.71 -17.41
C CYS A 184 13.50 0.37 -18.28
N ARG A 185 14.29 1.22 -18.96
CA ARG A 185 13.77 2.25 -19.88
C ARG A 185 13.07 1.63 -21.10
N SER A 186 13.59 0.54 -21.66
CA SER A 186 12.93 -0.22 -22.73
C SER A 186 11.58 -0.77 -22.26
N CYS A 187 11.54 -1.42 -21.09
CA CYS A 187 10.29 -1.86 -20.48
C CYS A 187 9.30 -0.71 -20.29
N LEU A 188 9.76 0.47 -19.86
CA LEU A 188 8.93 1.65 -19.66
C LEU A 188 8.33 2.15 -20.98
N GLY A 189 9.12 2.14 -22.06
CA GLY A 189 8.68 2.50 -23.41
C GLY A 189 7.66 1.55 -24.02
N LYS A 190 7.64 0.29 -23.59
CA LYS A 190 6.61 -0.71 -23.98
C LYS A 190 5.26 -0.48 -23.28
N LEU A 191 5.19 0.35 -22.23
CA LEU A 191 3.95 0.59 -21.48
C LEU A 191 3.06 1.63 -22.16
N PRO A 192 1.73 1.41 -22.27
CA PRO A 192 0.81 2.38 -22.87
C PRO A 192 0.79 3.69 -22.09
N ALA A 193 0.74 4.84 -22.77
CA ALA A 193 0.71 6.16 -22.12
C ALA A 193 -0.37 6.22 -21.02
N LEU A 194 -0.07 6.92 -19.92
CA LEU A 194 -1.02 7.06 -18.82
C LEU A 194 -2.27 7.80 -19.32
N LEU A 195 -3.43 7.18 -19.21
CA LEU A 195 -4.68 7.82 -19.63
C LEU A 195 -5.06 8.93 -18.64
N HIS A 196 -5.84 9.90 -19.11
CA HIS A 196 -6.34 10.96 -18.24
C HIS A 196 -7.15 10.38 -17.08
N GLY A 197 -6.75 10.68 -15.84
CA GLY A 197 -7.40 10.16 -14.63
C GLY A 197 -6.83 8.83 -14.10
N GLU A 198 -6.00 8.13 -14.88
CA GLU A 198 -5.28 6.96 -14.36
C GLU A 198 -4.22 7.36 -13.32
N ARG A 199 -3.98 6.44 -12.39
CA ARG A 199 -3.07 6.66 -11.26
C ARG A 199 -1.93 5.64 -11.31
N LEU A 200 -0.70 6.12 -11.11
CA LEU A 200 0.50 5.27 -11.04
C LEU A 200 0.59 4.54 -9.70
N HIS A 201 0.29 5.28 -8.65
CA HIS A 201 0.20 4.81 -7.28
C HIS A 201 -1.28 4.69 -6.88
N GLY A 202 -1.62 3.57 -6.24
CA GLY A 202 -2.83 3.49 -5.46
C GLY A 202 -2.62 4.26 -4.18
N PHE A 203 -3.70 4.55 -3.44
CA PHE A 203 -3.56 5.13 -2.10
C PHE A 203 -2.56 4.30 -1.32
N LEU A 204 -1.50 4.96 -0.85
CA LEU A 204 -0.28 4.30 -0.39
C LEU A 204 -0.55 3.12 0.56
N ASN A 205 -1.67 3.15 1.32
CA ASN A 205 -2.10 2.04 2.17
C ASN A 205 -3.63 1.88 2.35
N VAL A 206 -4.47 2.31 1.39
CA VAL A 206 -5.90 1.97 1.45
C VAL A 206 -6.11 0.68 0.66
N ALA A 207 -5.96 -0.45 1.36
CA ALA A 207 -6.08 -1.79 0.77
C ALA A 207 -7.39 -2.01 -0.01
N SER A 208 -8.42 -1.20 0.26
CA SER A 208 -9.78 -1.37 -0.24
C SER A 208 -10.37 -0.13 -0.93
N GLY A 209 -9.51 0.81 -1.35
CA GLY A 209 -9.92 2.00 -2.11
C GLY A 209 -10.66 3.09 -1.30
N ILE A 210 -10.81 4.25 -1.93
CA ILE A 210 -11.73 5.31 -1.50
C ILE A 210 -13.06 5.05 -2.22
N LEU A 211 -14.14 4.99 -1.45
CA LEU A 211 -15.51 4.93 -1.95
C LEU A 211 -16.12 6.33 -1.86
N GLU A 212 -16.71 6.78 -2.96
CA GLU A 212 -17.41 8.05 -3.01
C GLU A 212 -18.87 7.86 -2.60
N LEU A 213 -19.36 8.71 -1.70
CA LEU A 213 -20.73 8.67 -1.19
C LEU A 213 -21.39 10.03 -1.42
N PRO A 214 -21.63 10.43 -2.69
CA PRO A 214 -22.14 11.76 -3.04
C PRO A 214 -23.50 12.08 -2.41
N GLN A 215 -24.34 11.07 -2.21
CA GLN A 215 -25.65 11.18 -1.55
C GLN A 215 -25.59 11.74 -0.11
N ILE A 216 -24.42 11.65 0.52
CA ILE A 216 -24.18 12.17 1.86
C ILE A 216 -22.99 13.15 1.89
N ASN A 217 -22.49 13.60 0.74
CA ASN A 217 -21.33 14.49 0.60
C ASN A 217 -20.07 13.99 1.33
N CYS A 218 -19.81 12.69 1.27
CA CYS A 218 -18.72 12.04 1.99
C CYS A 218 -17.85 11.19 1.08
N ILE A 219 -16.64 10.92 1.55
CA ILE A 219 -15.81 9.82 1.07
C ILE A 219 -15.58 8.82 2.20
N ALA A 220 -15.44 7.55 1.83
CA ALA A 220 -15.24 6.44 2.72
C ALA A 220 -13.92 5.75 2.41
N ILE A 221 -13.02 5.66 3.39
CA ILE A 221 -11.89 4.74 3.34
C ILE A 221 -12.36 3.41 3.90
N VAL A 222 -12.30 2.36 3.10
CA VAL A 222 -12.48 1.02 3.61
C VAL A 222 -11.13 0.48 4.03
N LYS A 223 -11.07 -0.16 5.20
CA LYS A 223 -9.84 -0.82 5.63
C LYS A 223 -10.11 -2.10 6.40
N LEU A 224 -9.32 -3.13 6.06
CA LEU A 224 -9.29 -4.39 6.78
C LEU A 224 -8.47 -4.22 8.06
N THR A 225 -9.07 -4.54 9.20
CA THR A 225 -8.39 -4.60 10.50
C THR A 225 -7.71 -5.95 10.69
N ASN A 226 -6.79 -6.04 11.66
CA ASN A 226 -6.03 -7.27 11.94
C ASN A 226 -6.91 -8.47 12.34
N ASP A 227 -8.13 -8.21 12.82
CA ASP A 227 -9.17 -9.20 13.13
C ASP A 227 -9.98 -9.64 11.88
N GLY A 228 -9.60 -9.20 10.69
CA GLY A 228 -10.30 -9.49 9.44
C GLY A 228 -11.59 -8.68 9.24
N GLN A 229 -11.95 -7.77 10.15
CA GLN A 229 -13.13 -6.93 9.98
C GLN A 229 -12.88 -5.79 9.00
N ARG A 230 -13.89 -5.41 8.22
CA ARG A 230 -13.82 -4.23 7.36
C ARG A 230 -14.36 -3.02 8.12
N ARG A 231 -13.49 -2.09 8.49
CA ARG A 231 -13.88 -0.78 9.02
C ARG A 231 -14.07 0.20 7.88
N ILE A 232 -15.02 1.11 8.04
CA ILE A 232 -15.24 2.26 7.14
C ILE A 232 -14.80 3.48 7.92
N ILE A 233 -14.00 4.36 7.33
CA ILE A 233 -13.68 5.67 7.88
C ILE A 233 -14.30 6.72 6.96
N LEU A 234 -15.19 7.55 7.49
CA LEU A 234 -15.83 8.62 6.72
C LEU A 234 -15.09 9.94 6.89
N PHE A 235 -15.01 10.69 5.80
CA PHE A 235 -14.51 12.07 5.76
C PHE A 235 -15.45 12.91 4.91
N ASP A 236 -15.42 14.23 5.10
CA ASP A 236 -16.10 15.15 4.19
C ASP A 236 -15.46 15.07 2.81
N ASP A 237 -16.27 15.17 1.75
CA ASP A 237 -15.77 15.09 0.37
C ASP A 237 -14.76 16.19 0.04
N VAL A 238 -14.84 17.36 0.69
CA VAL A 238 -13.84 18.44 0.56
C VAL A 238 -12.42 18.00 0.96
N PHE A 239 -12.28 16.94 1.76
CA PHE A 239 -10.99 16.40 2.15
C PHE A 239 -10.45 15.31 1.23
N ARG A 240 -11.12 15.02 0.12
CA ARG A 240 -10.73 14.00 -0.86
C ARG A 240 -9.26 14.06 -1.22
N ASP A 241 -8.80 15.14 -1.83
CA ASP A 241 -7.41 15.22 -2.30
C ASP A 241 -6.39 15.10 -1.16
N THR A 242 -6.75 15.54 0.04
CA THR A 242 -5.90 15.41 1.22
C THR A 242 -5.84 13.97 1.70
N VAL A 243 -6.98 13.28 1.79
CA VAL A 243 -7.08 11.85 2.12
C VAL A 243 -6.31 10.99 1.11
N ILE A 244 -6.40 11.33 -0.19
CA ILE A 244 -5.68 10.64 -1.26
C ILE A 244 -4.16 10.70 -1.04
N ARG A 245 -3.67 11.84 -0.56
CA ARG A 245 -2.24 12.11 -0.32
C ARG A 245 -1.76 11.67 1.05
N LEU A 246 -2.64 11.20 1.94
CA LEU A 246 -2.23 10.80 3.26
C LEU A 246 -1.23 9.63 3.20
N PRO A 247 -0.12 9.69 3.94
CA PRO A 247 0.72 8.53 4.16
C PRO A 247 -0.04 7.48 4.97
N ALA A 248 0.56 6.30 5.14
CA ALA A 248 -0.07 5.14 5.75
C ALA A 248 -0.81 5.46 7.07
N CYS A 249 -2.15 5.38 7.04
CA CYS A 249 -2.93 5.29 8.27
C CYS A 249 -2.91 3.83 8.73
N ASP A 250 -2.68 3.58 10.02
CA ASP A 250 -2.87 2.29 10.67
C ASP A 250 -4.24 2.26 11.39
N ILE A 251 -4.98 1.15 11.32
CA ILE A 251 -6.17 0.97 12.16
C ILE A 251 -5.80 -0.09 13.18
N SER A 252 -5.05 0.33 14.19
CA SER A 252 -4.78 -0.51 15.33
C SER A 252 -5.84 -0.24 16.40
N GLY A 253 -6.77 -1.17 16.60
CA GLY A 253 -7.75 -1.12 17.70
C GLY A 253 -8.97 -0.23 17.42
N SER A 254 -9.40 0.52 18.45
CA SER A 254 -10.71 1.20 18.49
C SER A 254 -10.76 2.57 17.82
N SER A 255 -9.65 3.06 17.26
CA SER A 255 -9.61 4.39 16.62
C SER A 255 -8.62 4.41 15.45
N PRO A 256 -8.90 5.19 14.39
CA PRO A 256 -7.99 5.35 13.27
C PRO A 256 -6.77 6.18 13.71
N VAL A 257 -5.57 5.61 13.55
CA VAL A 257 -4.31 6.23 13.96
C VAL A 257 -3.33 6.33 12.79
N MET A 258 -2.38 7.24 12.87
CA MET A 258 -1.26 7.30 11.93
C MET A 258 0.05 7.22 12.69
N VAL A 259 1.01 6.50 12.13
CA VAL A 259 2.38 6.50 12.66
C VAL A 259 3.12 7.68 12.04
N ALA A 260 3.86 8.43 12.85
CA ALA A 260 4.75 9.46 12.34
C ALA A 260 5.78 8.83 11.39
N THR A 261 5.75 9.32 10.16
CA THR A 261 6.70 8.96 9.10
C THR A 261 7.32 10.24 8.57
N LYS A 262 8.47 10.11 7.89
CA LYS A 262 9.11 11.25 7.22
C LYS A 262 8.14 11.91 6.23
N ALA A 263 7.40 11.13 5.44
CA ALA A 263 6.38 11.65 4.53
C ALA A 263 5.27 12.45 5.25
N LEU A 264 4.80 11.98 6.41
CA LEU A 264 3.79 12.70 7.19
C LEU A 264 4.34 14.01 7.76
N LYS A 265 5.61 14.00 8.18
CA LYS A 265 6.32 15.18 8.68
C LYS A 265 6.57 16.20 7.57
N ASP A 266 6.97 15.76 6.39
CA ASP A 266 7.19 16.64 5.24
C ASP A 266 5.86 17.29 4.78
N GLN A 267 4.74 16.57 4.89
CA GLN A 267 3.42 17.08 4.56
C GLN A 267 2.80 17.97 5.66
N PHE A 268 3.07 17.66 6.94
CA PHE A 268 2.47 18.34 8.10
C PHE A 268 3.54 18.71 9.16
N PRO A 269 4.51 19.56 8.83
CA PRO A 269 5.66 19.86 9.70
C PRO A 269 5.28 20.52 11.03
N GLN A 270 4.13 21.18 11.10
CA GLN A 270 3.57 21.77 12.31
C GLN A 270 2.97 20.74 13.29
N MET A 271 2.66 19.53 12.82
CA MET A 271 2.02 18.49 13.62
C MET A 271 3.00 17.38 13.99
N VAL A 272 3.97 17.08 13.13
CA VAL A 272 4.90 15.96 13.30
C VAL A 272 6.33 16.49 13.29
N SER A 273 7.03 16.33 14.41
CA SER A 273 8.44 16.66 14.55
C SER A 273 9.36 15.50 14.14
N GLU A 274 10.65 15.78 13.92
CA GLU A 274 11.66 14.72 13.74
C GLU A 274 11.70 13.74 14.91
N THR A 275 11.55 14.26 16.14
CA THR A 275 11.47 13.44 17.35
C THR A 275 10.28 12.48 17.31
N ASP A 276 9.13 12.94 16.80
CA ASP A 276 7.94 12.08 16.65
C ASP A 276 8.18 10.97 15.62
N VAL A 277 8.86 11.28 14.50
CA VAL A 277 9.24 10.29 13.47
C VAL A 277 10.20 9.26 14.04
N ALA A 278 11.26 9.69 14.73
CA ALA A 278 12.23 8.81 15.37
C ALA A 278 11.56 7.90 16.42
N ALA A 279 10.60 8.43 17.19
CA ALA A 279 9.85 7.68 18.19
C ALA A 279 8.70 6.82 17.61
N LYS A 280 8.44 6.87 16.30
CA LYS A 280 7.27 6.23 15.65
C LYS A 280 5.96 6.56 16.37
N LYS A 281 5.81 7.81 16.81
CA LYS A 281 4.66 8.26 17.60
C LYS A 281 3.36 8.05 16.82
N LYS A 282 2.30 7.64 17.53
CA LYS A 282 0.96 7.48 16.96
C LYS A 282 0.13 8.75 17.16
N PHE A 283 -0.50 9.21 16.09
CA PHE A 283 -1.42 10.35 16.07
C PHE A 283 -2.84 9.84 15.80
N GLN A 284 -3.85 10.39 16.46
CA GLN A 284 -5.24 10.06 16.11
C GLN A 284 -5.60 10.82 14.83
N LEU A 285 -6.27 10.13 13.89
CA LEU A 285 -6.61 10.76 12.61
C LEU A 285 -7.60 11.94 12.79
N LYS A 286 -8.48 11.86 13.80
CA LYS A 286 -9.37 12.99 14.18
C LYS A 286 -8.60 14.25 14.58
N ASP A 287 -7.42 14.12 15.19
CA ASP A 287 -6.61 15.27 15.60
C ASP A 287 -6.06 15.99 14.37
N LEU A 288 -5.60 15.22 13.36
CA LEU A 288 -5.17 15.78 12.08
C LEU A 288 -6.33 16.50 11.37
N VAL A 289 -7.49 15.85 11.26
CA VAL A 289 -8.67 16.47 10.61
C VAL A 289 -9.03 17.78 11.30
N TRP A 290 -9.10 17.78 12.63
CA TRP A 290 -9.48 18.96 13.40
C TRP A 290 -8.48 20.11 13.27
N MET A 291 -7.21 19.84 13.55
CA MET A 291 -6.21 20.90 13.65
C MET A 291 -5.74 21.36 12.27
N ASN A 292 -5.61 20.45 11.32
CA ASN A 292 -5.01 20.74 10.04
C ASN A 292 -6.05 21.04 8.96
N TRP A 293 -7.07 20.19 8.83
CA TRP A 293 -8.00 20.28 7.70
C TRP A 293 -9.15 21.25 7.98
N LEU A 294 -9.63 21.28 9.22
CA LEU A 294 -10.64 22.25 9.67
C LEU A 294 -10.02 23.55 10.20
N GLY A 295 -8.70 23.60 10.40
CA GLY A 295 -8.00 24.77 10.94
C GLY A 295 -8.44 25.17 12.35
N ARG A 296 -8.96 24.21 13.15
CA ARG A 296 -9.49 24.47 14.49
C ARG A 296 -8.43 24.24 15.56
N ILE A 297 -8.41 25.09 16.58
CA ILE A 297 -7.54 24.89 17.74
C ILE A 297 -8.23 23.92 18.71
N LYS A 298 -7.48 22.91 19.19
CA LYS A 298 -7.94 22.01 20.26
C LYS A 298 -7.33 22.49 21.59
N PRO A 299 -8.13 22.90 22.58
CA PRO A 299 -7.59 23.21 23.90
C PRO A 299 -6.84 22.01 24.52
N ASP A 300 -5.88 22.29 25.39
CA ASP A 300 -5.00 21.28 25.99
C ASP A 300 -5.75 20.30 26.89
N ASP A 301 -6.75 20.81 27.61
CA ASP A 301 -7.64 20.05 28.51
C ASP A 301 -8.83 19.40 27.79
N HIS A 302 -8.92 19.54 26.46
CA HIS A 302 -10.00 18.98 25.67
C HIS A 302 -9.59 17.72 24.90
N THR A 303 -10.52 16.78 24.81
CA THR A 303 -10.46 15.61 23.93
C THR A 303 -11.38 15.77 22.74
N LEU A 304 -10.88 15.47 21.54
CA LEU A 304 -11.71 15.37 20.34
C LEU A 304 -12.47 14.05 20.31
N VAL A 305 -13.79 14.12 20.10
CA VAL A 305 -14.63 12.94 19.97
C VAL A 305 -15.64 13.09 18.83
N PRO A 306 -16.03 11.99 18.17
CA PRO A 306 -17.17 12.00 17.26
C PRO A 306 -18.47 12.20 18.05
N LEU A 307 -19.31 13.11 17.57
CA LEU A 307 -20.60 13.49 18.12
C LEU A 307 -21.53 12.27 18.13
N ASN A 308 -21.55 11.53 17.03
CA ASN A 308 -22.33 10.30 16.83
C ASN A 308 -21.74 9.04 17.51
N TYR A 309 -20.70 9.18 18.33
CA TYR A 309 -19.93 8.09 18.95
C TYR A 309 -19.19 7.15 17.99
N GLN A 310 -19.37 7.27 16.67
CA GLN A 310 -18.68 6.44 15.68
C GLN A 310 -17.24 6.92 15.53
N GLN A 311 -16.28 6.18 16.12
CA GLN A 311 -14.86 6.55 16.14
C GLN A 311 -14.21 6.68 14.76
N TYR A 312 -14.87 6.20 13.72
CA TYR A 312 -14.40 6.24 12.35
C TYR A 312 -15.18 7.25 11.49
N ASP A 313 -16.13 8.01 12.05
CA ASP A 313 -16.76 9.13 11.37
C ASP A 313 -15.99 10.42 11.67
N LEU A 314 -15.06 10.76 10.77
CA LEU A 314 -14.13 11.86 10.93
C LEU A 314 -14.58 13.13 10.19
N ARG A 315 -15.87 13.23 9.86
CA ARG A 315 -16.44 14.44 9.25
C ARG A 315 -16.41 15.61 10.22
N GLY A 316 -16.17 16.81 9.72
CA GLY A 316 -16.00 18.01 10.52
C GLY A 316 -17.25 18.44 11.27
N GLU A 317 -18.44 18.14 10.72
CA GLU A 317 -19.72 18.30 11.42
C GLU A 317 -19.90 17.31 12.58
N ASN A 318 -19.20 16.17 12.53
CA ASN A 318 -19.27 15.14 13.55
C ASN A 318 -18.17 15.27 14.60
N LEU A 319 -17.05 15.94 14.34
CA LEU A 319 -16.02 16.12 15.36
C LEU A 319 -16.40 17.25 16.33
N VAL A 320 -16.19 17.04 17.62
CA VAL A 320 -16.34 18.05 18.67
C VAL A 320 -15.23 17.94 19.71
N ALA A 321 -14.80 19.08 20.26
CA ALA A 321 -13.87 19.12 21.39
C ALA A 321 -14.67 19.20 22.69
N LEU A 322 -14.42 18.27 23.61
CA LEU A 322 -15.03 18.27 24.94
C LEU A 322 -13.96 18.38 26.03
N PRO A 323 -14.22 19.08 27.14
CA PRO A 323 -13.31 19.10 28.28
C PRO A 323 -13.16 17.69 28.87
N GLY A 324 -11.97 17.39 29.39
CA GLY A 324 -11.67 16.14 30.08
C GLY A 324 -10.92 15.11 29.24
N ALA A 325 -10.64 13.97 29.87
CA ALA A 325 -9.78 12.93 29.29
C ALA A 325 -10.58 11.96 28.39
N SER A 326 -9.92 11.37 27.38
CA SER A 326 -10.56 10.42 26.45
C SER A 326 -11.27 9.23 27.12
N LYS A 327 -10.87 8.84 28.33
CA LYS A 327 -11.52 7.77 29.11
C LYS A 327 -12.94 8.12 29.54
N GLU A 328 -13.25 9.40 29.73
CA GLU A 328 -14.57 9.90 30.15
C GLU A 328 -15.58 9.88 28.99
N HIS A 329 -15.08 9.97 27.76
CA HIS A 329 -15.88 10.06 26.53
C HIS A 329 -15.90 8.75 25.72
N LYS A 330 -15.56 7.62 26.33
CA LYS A 330 -15.60 6.31 25.65
C LYS A 330 -17.00 6.03 25.07
N SER A 331 -17.02 5.68 23.78
CA SER A 331 -18.21 5.19 23.09
C SER A 331 -18.74 3.93 23.78
N PRO A 332 -20.06 3.78 23.92
CA PRO A 332 -20.66 2.46 24.10
C PRO A 332 -20.22 1.55 22.94
N GLU A 333 -20.13 0.24 23.17
CA GLU A 333 -19.93 -0.71 22.08
C GLU A 333 -21.19 -0.76 21.20
N GLY A 334 -21.06 -0.49 19.90
CA GLY A 334 -22.15 -0.54 18.93
C GLY A 334 -22.90 0.78 18.70
N ILE A 335 -23.76 0.79 17.68
CA ILE A 335 -24.69 1.90 17.41
C ILE A 335 -25.86 1.78 18.39
N PRO A 336 -26.17 2.81 19.19
CA PRO A 336 -27.23 2.75 20.17
C PRO A 336 -28.60 2.91 19.49
N SER A 337 -29.10 1.84 18.87
CA SER A 337 -30.44 1.80 18.26
C SER A 337 -31.55 1.72 19.32
N VAL A 338 -32.64 2.42 19.06
CA VAL A 338 -33.88 2.28 19.84
C VAL A 338 -34.62 1.05 19.32
N PRO A 339 -34.98 0.07 20.18
CA PRO A 339 -35.79 -1.05 19.73
C PRO A 339 -37.13 -0.55 19.18
N GLU A 340 -37.61 -1.11 18.07
CA GLU A 340 -38.88 -0.69 17.44
C GLU A 340 -40.07 -0.74 18.41
N SER A 341 -40.03 -1.67 19.38
CA SER A 341 -41.04 -1.81 20.43
C SER A 341 -41.13 -0.62 21.39
N VAL A 342 -40.15 0.28 21.42
CA VAL A 342 -40.06 1.38 22.39
C VAL A 342 -40.84 2.63 21.95
N ASN A 343 -41.29 2.74 20.69
CA ASN A 343 -42.16 3.81 20.16
C ASN A 343 -41.94 5.23 20.74
N ILE A 344 -40.69 5.71 20.76
CA ILE A 344 -40.33 7.07 21.22
C ILE A 344 -40.12 8.06 20.07
N GLY A 345 -40.46 7.70 18.84
CA GLY A 345 -40.32 8.58 17.66
C GLY A 345 -38.88 8.90 17.27
N MET A 346 -37.89 8.19 17.82
CA MET A 346 -36.47 8.34 17.49
C MET A 346 -35.88 7.01 17.05
N ARG A 347 -35.01 7.04 16.04
CA ARG A 347 -34.30 5.84 15.54
C ARG A 347 -33.13 5.45 16.44
N PHE A 348 -32.45 6.43 17.02
CA PHE A 348 -31.28 6.24 17.88
C PHE A 348 -31.46 6.91 19.24
N TRP A 349 -30.77 6.39 20.25
CA TRP A 349 -30.76 7.03 21.57
C TRP A 349 -30.02 8.37 21.51
N PRO A 350 -30.51 9.44 22.17
CA PRO A 350 -29.80 10.72 22.19
C PRO A 350 -28.37 10.63 22.71
N ARG A 351 -27.56 11.62 22.33
CA ARG A 351 -26.17 11.72 22.79
C ARG A 351 -26.08 11.69 24.32
N GLY A 352 -25.07 10.97 24.85
CA GLY A 352 -24.86 10.84 26.29
C GLY A 352 -25.79 9.85 26.96
N MET A 353 -26.66 9.19 26.20
CA MET A 353 -27.60 8.21 26.72
C MET A 353 -27.26 6.79 26.32
N SER A 354 -27.48 5.84 27.22
CA SER A 354 -27.46 4.41 26.89
C SER A 354 -28.54 3.65 27.64
N LEU A 355 -29.07 2.61 27.00
CA LEU A 355 -29.94 1.63 27.62
C LEU A 355 -29.10 0.39 27.96
N ALA A 356 -29.12 -0.06 29.22
CA ALA A 356 -28.51 -1.32 29.62
C ALA A 356 -29.56 -2.27 30.18
N THR A 357 -29.41 -3.56 29.88
CA THR A 357 -30.14 -4.62 30.56
C THR A 357 -29.39 -5.01 31.84
N THR A 358 -30.04 -4.96 32.99
CA THR A 358 -29.50 -5.43 34.27
C THR A 358 -29.52 -6.96 34.31
N ALA A 359 -28.57 -7.59 33.63
CA ALA A 359 -28.35 -9.02 33.74
C ALA A 359 -28.15 -9.38 35.23
N GLY A 360 -29.12 -10.12 35.80
CA GLY A 360 -29.02 -10.74 37.11
C GLY A 360 -29.30 -9.89 38.36
N ARG A 361 -29.78 -8.63 38.26
CA ARG A 361 -29.94 -7.76 39.47
C ARG A 361 -31.36 -7.37 39.88
N SER A 362 -32.40 -7.54 39.06
CA SER A 362 -33.80 -7.36 39.49
C SER A 362 -34.80 -7.95 38.48
N LYS A 363 -35.80 -8.70 38.95
CA LYS A 363 -36.89 -9.24 38.10
C LYS A 363 -37.91 -8.18 37.66
N THR A 364 -37.99 -7.04 38.35
CA THR A 364 -39.08 -6.06 38.17
C THR A 364 -38.71 -4.87 37.29
N SER A 365 -37.42 -4.60 37.08
CA SER A 365 -36.94 -3.53 36.21
C SER A 365 -35.66 -3.99 35.51
N PRO A 366 -35.80 -4.77 34.42
CA PRO A 366 -34.66 -5.36 33.75
C PRO A 366 -33.83 -4.32 33.00
N TRP A 367 -34.32 -3.09 32.83
CA TRP A 367 -33.72 -2.06 31.97
C TRP A 367 -33.34 -0.82 32.79
N VAL A 368 -32.22 -0.19 32.44
CA VAL A 368 -31.75 1.07 33.05
C VAL A 368 -31.30 2.02 31.94
N LEU A 369 -31.92 3.20 31.90
CA LEU A 369 -31.48 4.32 31.07
C LEU A 369 -30.42 5.11 31.83
N TYR A 370 -29.23 5.22 31.27
CA TYR A 370 -28.15 6.05 31.79
C TYR A 370 -28.06 7.35 31.00
N VAL A 371 -28.00 8.48 31.70
CA VAL A 371 -27.80 9.81 31.12
C VAL A 371 -26.52 10.40 31.68
N ARG A 372 -25.55 10.69 30.81
CA ARG A 372 -24.31 11.39 31.19
C ARG A 372 -24.52 12.90 31.08
N GLY A 373 -24.46 13.60 32.21
CA GLY A 373 -24.31 15.06 32.25
C GLY A 373 -22.84 15.46 32.44
N PRO A 374 -22.54 16.77 32.41
CA PRO A 374 -21.19 17.30 32.61
C PRO A 374 -20.55 16.82 33.91
N ASP A 375 -21.32 16.81 35.01
CA ASP A 375 -20.77 16.59 36.36
C ASP A 375 -21.23 15.27 37.01
N ARG A 376 -22.24 14.59 36.44
CA ARG A 376 -22.85 13.41 37.06
C ARG A 376 -23.52 12.47 36.07
N ARG A 377 -23.50 11.18 36.40
CA ARG A 377 -24.27 10.13 35.71
C ARG A 377 -25.60 9.94 36.43
N ASN A 378 -26.70 10.13 35.71
CA ASN A 378 -28.04 9.82 36.18
C ASN A 378 -28.46 8.45 35.65
N SER A 379 -29.27 7.71 36.40
CA SER A 379 -29.79 6.42 36.00
C SER A 379 -31.28 6.30 36.32
N PHE A 380 -32.05 5.79 35.37
CA PHE A 380 -33.49 5.62 35.48
C PHE A 380 -33.85 4.17 35.21
N SER A 381 -34.30 3.47 36.24
CA SER A 381 -34.82 2.10 36.09
C SER A 381 -36.14 2.12 35.32
N CYS A 382 -36.29 1.19 34.40
CA CYS A 382 -37.48 1.01 33.58
C CYS A 382 -37.68 -0.48 33.21
N SER A 383 -38.81 -0.76 32.56
CA SER A 383 -39.09 -2.03 31.90
C SER A 383 -39.35 -1.77 30.41
N PRO A 384 -39.42 -2.82 29.56
CA PRO A 384 -39.80 -2.65 28.16
C PRO A 384 -41.15 -1.91 27.97
N ALA A 385 -42.07 -2.03 28.92
CA ALA A 385 -43.37 -1.37 28.86
C ALA A 385 -43.34 0.10 29.30
N THR A 386 -42.38 0.51 30.13
CA THR A 386 -42.33 1.86 30.72
C THR A 386 -41.18 2.73 30.20
N VAL A 387 -40.28 2.17 29.39
CA VAL A 387 -39.09 2.87 28.89
C VAL A 387 -39.46 4.12 28.08
N ALA A 388 -40.55 4.10 27.32
CA ALA A 388 -41.00 5.25 26.54
C ALA A 388 -41.42 6.42 27.44
N ASP A 389 -42.19 6.12 28.48
CA ASP A 389 -42.67 7.12 29.44
C ASP A 389 -41.54 7.64 30.31
N VAL A 390 -40.65 6.76 30.80
CA VAL A 390 -39.46 7.16 31.55
C VAL A 390 -38.55 8.05 30.69
N PHE A 391 -38.39 7.72 29.41
CA PHE A 391 -37.60 8.55 28.49
C PHE A 391 -38.23 9.93 28.30
N ARG A 392 -39.53 9.98 27.98
CA ARG A 392 -40.28 11.22 27.73
C ARG A 392 -40.35 12.12 28.96
N ASP A 393 -40.73 11.55 30.10
CA ASP A 393 -41.13 12.32 31.28
C ASP A 393 -39.95 12.65 32.20
N LYS A 394 -38.86 11.87 32.13
CA LYS A 394 -37.71 12.04 33.02
C LYS A 394 -36.42 12.35 32.28
N VAL A 395 -36.15 11.65 31.18
CA VAL A 395 -34.85 11.76 30.50
C VAL A 395 -34.78 12.96 29.58
N LEU A 396 -35.76 13.18 28.71
CA LEU A 396 -35.77 14.33 27.79
C LEU A 396 -35.69 15.67 28.53
N PRO A 397 -36.48 15.94 29.60
CA PRO A 397 -36.36 17.18 30.35
C PRO A 397 -34.99 17.34 31.02
N LEU A 398 -34.40 16.24 31.50
CA LEU A 398 -33.06 16.28 32.07
C LEU A 398 -32.02 16.61 30.99
N LEU A 399 -32.10 16.01 29.80
CA LEU A 399 -31.20 16.29 28.69
C LEU A 399 -31.30 17.74 28.22
N ALA A 400 -32.52 18.25 28.03
CA ALA A 400 -32.76 19.66 27.68
C ALA A 400 -32.23 20.63 28.75
N LYS A 401 -32.27 20.24 30.03
CA LYS A 401 -31.68 21.03 31.12
C LYS A 401 -30.15 20.98 31.14
N LEU A 402 -29.56 19.82 30.83
CA LEU A 402 -28.11 19.62 30.87
C LEU A 402 -27.39 20.16 29.64
N ILE A 403 -28.09 20.26 28.51
CA ILE A 403 -27.56 20.67 27.21
C ILE A 403 -28.47 21.77 26.67
N PRO A 404 -28.10 23.06 26.78
CA PRO A 404 -28.95 24.17 26.35
C PRO A 404 -29.44 24.08 24.90
N GLU A 405 -28.63 23.48 24.02
CA GLU A 405 -28.93 23.27 22.59
C GLU A 405 -29.30 21.81 22.29
N PHE A 406 -29.96 21.12 23.25
CA PHE A 406 -30.24 19.69 23.15
C PHE A 406 -30.99 19.32 21.87
N GLU A 407 -32.05 20.04 21.52
CA GLU A 407 -32.89 19.71 20.37
C GLU A 407 -32.10 19.79 19.05
N GLU A 408 -31.36 20.89 18.84
CA GLU A 408 -30.53 21.08 17.65
C GLU A 408 -29.38 20.06 17.59
N SER A 409 -28.67 19.88 18.70
CA SER A 409 -27.57 18.91 18.81
C SER A 409 -28.04 17.47 18.62
N ASN A 410 -29.21 17.11 19.15
CA ASN A 410 -29.79 15.78 19.01
C ASN A 410 -30.29 15.55 17.58
N ALA A 411 -30.96 16.53 16.95
CA ALA A 411 -31.38 16.44 15.55
C ALA A 411 -30.17 16.21 14.62
N LEU A 412 -29.09 16.97 14.82
CA LEU A 412 -27.82 16.76 14.12
C LEU A 412 -27.26 15.35 14.36
N TYR A 413 -27.21 14.91 15.61
CA TYR A 413 -26.75 13.57 15.99
C TYR A 413 -27.55 12.45 15.32
N GLN A 414 -28.88 12.53 15.30
CA GLN A 414 -29.76 11.55 14.65
C GLN A 414 -29.48 11.47 13.14
N ARG A 415 -29.32 12.64 12.49
CA ARG A 415 -28.97 12.72 11.06
C ARG A 415 -27.63 12.03 10.78
N LEU A 416 -26.60 12.34 11.57
CA LEU A 416 -25.26 11.78 11.40
C LEU A 416 -25.25 10.26 11.54
N LEU A 417 -25.99 9.71 12.51
CA LEU A 417 -26.12 8.25 12.67
C LEU A 417 -26.88 7.59 11.52
N ALA A 418 -27.97 8.21 11.05
CA ALA A 418 -28.71 7.70 9.90
C ALA A 418 -27.81 7.62 8.66
N THR A 419 -27.06 8.70 8.38
CA THR A 419 -26.06 8.78 7.32
C THR A 419 -25.00 7.68 7.43
N TRP A 420 -24.47 7.46 8.64
CA TRP A 420 -23.48 6.41 8.90
C TRP A 420 -24.02 5.00 8.60
N VAL A 421 -25.23 4.69 9.06
CA VAL A 421 -25.88 3.40 8.81
C VAL A 421 -26.09 3.18 7.31
N SER A 422 -26.61 4.17 6.59
CA SER A 422 -26.79 4.09 5.13
C SER A 422 -25.46 3.84 4.40
N ALA A 423 -24.36 4.46 4.82
CA ALA A 423 -23.04 4.22 4.25
C ALA A 423 -22.56 2.76 4.43
N ILE A 424 -22.86 2.16 5.59
CA ILE A 424 -22.55 0.74 5.85
C ILE A 424 -23.41 -0.17 4.96
N GLU A 425 -24.72 0.09 4.88
CA GLU A 425 -25.67 -0.73 4.11
C GLU A 425 -25.34 -0.73 2.61
N MET A 426 -25.05 0.44 2.03
CA MET A 426 -24.69 0.56 0.60
C MET A 426 -23.48 -0.31 0.25
N LYS A 427 -22.45 -0.28 1.09
CA LYS A 427 -21.25 -1.08 0.86
C LYS A 427 -21.51 -2.58 1.04
N GLY A 428 -22.40 -2.97 1.95
CA GLY A 428 -22.84 -4.36 2.09
C GLY A 428 -23.39 -4.91 0.77
N SER A 429 -24.16 -4.09 0.06
CA SER A 429 -24.71 -4.46 -1.25
C SER A 429 -23.66 -4.54 -2.36
N GLU A 430 -22.76 -3.56 -2.50
CA GLU A 430 -21.72 -3.56 -3.54
C GLU A 430 -20.73 -4.73 -3.40
N LEU A 431 -20.40 -5.10 -2.16
CA LEU A 431 -19.46 -6.20 -1.91
C LEU A 431 -20.03 -7.56 -2.29
N SER A 432 -21.35 -7.76 -2.16
CA SER A 432 -22.03 -9.00 -2.54
C SER A 432 -22.03 -9.28 -4.05
N ILE A 433 -21.75 -8.28 -4.87
CA ILE A 433 -21.74 -8.40 -6.35
C ILE A 433 -20.34 -8.81 -6.87
N SER A 434 -19.32 -8.80 -6.00
CA SER A 434 -17.90 -8.98 -6.38
C SER A 434 -17.23 -10.26 -5.87
N THR A 435 -18.01 -11.15 -5.25
CA THR A 435 -17.64 -12.52 -4.86
C THR A 435 -18.48 -13.52 -5.65
#